data_AF-A0A7S4PRX0-F1
#
_entry.id   AF-A0A7S4PRX0-F1
#
_cell.length_a   1.000
_cell.length_b   1.000
_cell.length_c   1.000
_cell.angle_alpha   90.00
_cell.angle_beta   90.00
_cell.angle_gamma   90.00
#
_symmetry.space_group_name_H-M   'P 1'
#
loop_
_entity.id
_entity.type
_entity.pdbx_description
1 polymer ?
#
loop_
_entity_poly.entity_id
_entity_poly.type
_entity_poly.pdbx_seq_one_letter_code
_entity_poly.pdbx_strand_id
1 'polypeptide(L)'
;MLLFRLRNLKRLSVAGLGHDVMGPVPPEVLDERRRYLESEDWRGGAQELESWRKAPWWLLLGKPQWLQALTFVARQVDALLGAAGGDWPALGELEELALLEAQMADLHKAWLAARGAPLHKPAEARPLAEALQSLALAGARPEAVLSPARRLLALAKALPHLAPAAAAGAPWPPPREAGRPLPDGRLYRLCEPEAGIAHRRSGQAELHFVAADVALFGRQPLVELVWLATSDDGCVMMRVNDAGPEHEHHTHHYSYAHTLPASHLLHWRCRVQEPGRAEPAGTDDGAVTVSLSGFTSVTACRLPPRLAAAVLAPGAATLPLLEISLVPDGPASWHTSPPLRLCPVPRPPRRRVSACSAPMFDAGRLHRLVPDALEDWVNYHRLLGIEHFTLFDVDGSFEPYVRELARDGLVTYRGHWPREISPKFDHLATAVRREQRRPLIANMQAFDACIFSYRQVSDWVVVLHNVEEWLHSPSLLGSLNLAELLGRWAREVPSAAVFELGQEPMGGPRAPRPRSLLSTWLRRLGTERFLEGGSPAEAWRAEMHHSKAFAYIVDPLNILQAHENTAQPRAEGQAIVWVASEQLRVNHYLDFGSNRSRCQELTGGCMVFDGGILWAEEQIISMRQRRKK
;
A
#
# COMPACT_ATOMS: atom_id res chain seq x y z
N MET A 1 0.82 2.74 11.14
CA MET A 1 1.53 4.03 11.35
C MET A 1 2.94 3.87 11.92
N LEU A 2 3.14 3.33 13.13
CA LEU A 2 4.49 3.10 13.70
C LEU A 2 5.41 2.28 12.76
N LEU A 3 4.90 1.18 12.19
CA LEU A 3 5.62 0.37 11.19
C LEU A 3 6.00 1.14 9.92
N PHE A 4 5.13 2.05 9.48
CA PHE A 4 5.36 2.92 8.32
C PHE A 4 6.47 3.93 8.64
N ARG A 5 6.44 4.56 9.82
CA ARG A 5 7.49 5.47 10.29
C ARG A 5 8.85 4.77 10.48
N LEU A 6 8.88 3.57 11.06
CA LEU A 6 10.11 2.77 11.22
C LEU A 6 10.73 2.33 9.88
N ARG A 7 9.90 2.00 8.88
CA ARG A 7 10.36 1.64 7.54
C ARG A 7 10.96 2.84 6.80
N ASN A 8 10.37 4.03 6.96
CA ASN A 8 10.95 5.27 6.42
C ASN A 8 12.29 5.60 7.10
N LEU A 9 12.41 5.42 8.42
CA LEU A 9 13.68 5.58 9.13
C LEU A 9 14.78 4.61 8.65
N LYS A 10 14.43 3.36 8.29
CA LYS A 10 15.37 2.40 7.69
C LYS A 10 15.84 2.81 6.29
N ARG A 11 14.96 3.40 5.48
CA ARG A 11 15.35 3.95 4.17
C ARG A 11 16.36 5.08 4.33
N LEU A 12 16.14 5.96 5.31
CA LEU A 12 17.05 7.05 5.63
C LEU A 12 18.42 6.56 6.11
N SER A 13 18.48 5.45 6.85
CA SER A 13 19.76 4.88 7.27
C SER A 13 20.50 4.19 6.12
N VAL A 14 19.79 3.54 5.18
CA VAL A 14 20.40 2.84 4.04
C VAL A 14 20.81 3.79 2.92
N ALA A 15 20.04 4.85 2.66
CA ALA A 15 20.41 5.88 1.69
C ALA A 15 21.71 6.64 2.08
N GLY A 16 22.08 6.64 3.37
CA GLY A 16 23.34 7.17 3.87
C GLY A 16 24.52 6.17 3.88
N LEU A 17 24.30 4.90 3.52
CA LEU A 17 25.33 3.84 3.55
C LEU A 17 25.80 3.45 2.14
N GLY A 18 26.03 4.45 1.29
CA GLY A 18 27.04 4.33 0.24
C GLY A 18 28.42 4.24 0.91
N HIS A 19 28.75 3.07 1.45
CA HIS A 19 30.08 2.78 2.01
C HIS A 19 31.11 2.88 0.89
N ASP A 20 31.70 4.07 0.76
CA ASP A 20 33.11 4.33 0.43
C ASP A 20 33.39 5.81 0.08
N VAL A 21 32.36 6.67 0.04
CA VAL A 21 32.54 8.10 -0.14
C VAL A 21 31.57 8.80 0.79
N MET A 22 32.06 9.37 1.90
CA MET A 22 31.55 10.57 2.59
C MET A 22 32.12 10.59 4.03
N GLY A 23 32.70 11.73 4.41
CA GLY A 23 33.21 12.00 5.76
C GLY A 23 32.10 12.13 6.82
N PRO A 24 32.44 12.54 8.06
CA PRO A 24 31.47 12.69 9.14
C PRO A 24 30.32 13.63 8.76
N VAL A 25 29.09 13.27 9.16
CA VAL A 25 27.89 14.08 8.95
C VAL A 25 28.06 15.44 9.63
N PRO A 26 27.88 16.57 8.92
CA PRO A 26 28.06 17.90 9.50
C PRO A 26 27.12 18.15 10.69
N PRO A 27 27.59 18.80 11.78
CA PRO A 27 26.78 19.11 12.96
C PRO A 27 25.48 19.87 12.66
N GLU A 28 25.47 20.69 11.61
CA GLU A 28 24.32 21.48 11.19
C GLU A 28 23.14 20.61 10.74
N VAL A 29 23.43 19.46 10.10
CA VAL A 29 22.41 18.48 9.68
C VAL A 29 21.79 17.78 10.89
N LEU A 30 22.59 17.54 11.94
CA LEU A 30 22.10 16.95 13.20
C LEU A 30 21.22 17.92 13.99
N ASP A 31 21.59 19.21 14.03
CA ASP A 31 20.80 20.25 14.69
C ASP A 31 19.49 20.57 13.96
N GLU A 32 19.46 20.49 12.64
CA GLU A 32 18.23 20.67 11.88
C GLU A 32 17.30 19.45 11.99
N ARG A 33 17.86 18.23 12.03
CA ARG A 33 17.11 17.02 12.37
C ARG A 33 16.47 17.11 13.76
N ARG A 34 17.16 17.71 14.73
CA ARG A 34 16.60 17.99 16.07
C ARG A 34 15.45 18.99 15.99
N ARG A 35 15.63 20.13 15.29
CA ARG A 35 14.58 21.15 15.10
C ARG A 35 13.33 20.63 14.39
N TYR A 36 13.49 19.73 13.41
CA TYR A 36 12.36 19.07 12.75
C TYR A 36 11.56 18.20 13.74
N LEU A 37 12.24 17.45 14.61
CA LEU A 37 11.61 16.64 15.66
C LEU A 37 10.91 17.49 16.74
N GLU A 38 11.33 18.74 16.93
CA GLU A 38 10.74 19.68 17.89
C GLU A 38 9.58 20.54 17.32
N SER A 39 9.35 20.49 16.01
CA SER A 39 8.36 21.33 15.29
C SER A 39 6.90 20.98 15.62
N GLU A 40 5.96 21.92 15.38
CA GLU A 40 4.52 21.68 15.56
C GLU A 40 3.97 20.54 14.68
N ASP A 41 4.61 20.27 13.54
CA ASP A 41 4.28 19.13 12.65
C ASP A 41 4.44 17.79 13.38
N TRP A 42 5.43 17.67 14.28
CA TRP A 42 5.58 16.48 15.13
C TRP A 42 4.48 16.39 16.20
N ARG A 43 4.05 17.54 16.76
CA ARG A 43 3.00 17.61 17.78
C ARG A 43 1.61 17.22 17.24
N GLY A 44 1.36 17.37 15.95
CA GLY A 44 0.16 16.82 15.30
C GLY A 44 0.03 15.30 15.44
N GLY A 45 1.17 14.59 15.45
CA GLY A 45 1.23 13.16 15.77
C GLY A 45 0.83 12.83 17.22
N ALA A 46 1.06 13.75 18.17
CA ALA A 46 0.68 13.57 19.57
C ALA A 46 -0.85 13.56 19.78
N GLN A 47 -1.61 14.25 18.92
CA GLN A 47 -3.07 14.26 18.96
C GLN A 47 -3.68 12.95 18.40
N GLU A 48 -3.08 12.38 17.36
CA GLU A 48 -3.40 11.02 16.90
C GLU A 48 -3.02 9.99 17.97
N LEU A 49 -1.88 10.15 18.66
CA LEU A 49 -1.47 9.34 19.81
C LEU A 49 -2.48 9.38 20.96
N GLU A 50 -3.11 10.52 21.24
CA GLU A 50 -4.18 10.63 22.26
C GLU A 50 -5.45 9.85 21.87
N SER A 51 -5.76 9.75 20.57
CA SER A 51 -6.84 8.91 20.07
C SER A 51 -6.49 7.41 20.17
N TRP A 52 -5.23 7.04 19.93
CA TRP A 52 -4.69 5.71 20.19
C TRP A 52 -4.66 5.36 21.69
N ARG A 53 -4.37 6.33 22.57
CA ARG A 53 -4.34 6.17 24.03
C ARG A 53 -5.68 5.70 24.60
N LYS A 54 -6.79 6.13 23.98
CA LYS A 54 -8.15 5.76 24.38
C LYS A 54 -8.65 4.49 23.69
N ALA A 55 -7.93 3.97 22.70
CA ALA A 55 -8.30 2.73 22.03
C ALA A 55 -8.07 1.53 22.96
N PRO A 56 -8.94 0.51 22.96
CA PRO A 56 -8.84 -0.65 23.85
C PRO A 56 -7.79 -1.66 23.34
N TRP A 57 -6.52 -1.24 23.26
CA TRP A 57 -5.42 -2.02 22.69
C TRP A 57 -5.11 -3.32 23.48
N TRP A 58 -5.64 -3.48 24.70
CA TRP A 58 -5.58 -4.73 25.48
C TRP A 58 -6.32 -5.91 24.82
N LEU A 59 -7.32 -5.63 23.98
CA LEU A 59 -7.99 -6.65 23.16
C LEU A 59 -7.05 -7.23 22.09
N LEU A 60 -5.97 -6.51 21.74
CA LEU A 60 -4.99 -6.89 20.72
C LEU A 60 -4.00 -7.94 21.26
N LEU A 61 -3.49 -7.76 22.48
CA LEU A 61 -2.48 -8.66 23.08
C LEU A 61 -3.01 -10.04 23.47
N GLY A 62 -4.33 -10.23 23.59
CA GLY A 62 -4.95 -11.55 23.78
C GLY A 62 -4.94 -12.44 22.53
N LYS A 63 -4.40 -11.95 21.39
CA LYS A 63 -4.43 -12.64 20.10
C LYS A 63 -3.00 -12.93 19.60
N PRO A 64 -2.67 -14.18 19.21
CA PRO A 64 -1.33 -14.55 18.72
C PRO A 64 -0.79 -13.70 17.56
N GLN A 65 -1.65 -13.07 16.77
CA GLN A 65 -1.28 -12.29 15.58
C GLN A 65 -0.68 -10.92 15.93
N TRP A 66 -1.13 -10.27 17.02
CA TRP A 66 -0.51 -9.02 17.48
C TRP A 66 0.84 -9.25 18.12
N LEU A 67 1.00 -10.41 18.72
CA LEU A 67 2.30 -10.90 19.13
C LEU A 67 3.26 -10.98 17.94
N GLN A 68 2.80 -11.53 16.81
CA GLN A 68 3.59 -11.61 15.60
C GLN A 68 3.87 -10.21 15.02
N ALA A 69 2.89 -9.31 14.99
CA ALA A 69 3.08 -7.93 14.54
C ALA A 69 4.08 -7.16 15.43
N LEU A 70 3.98 -7.28 16.75
CA LEU A 70 4.88 -6.66 17.71
C LEU A 70 6.28 -7.30 17.67
N THR A 71 6.35 -8.61 17.44
CA THR A 71 7.61 -9.33 17.17
C THR A 71 8.24 -8.82 15.86
N PHE A 72 7.44 -8.60 14.81
CA PHE A 72 7.92 -8.05 13.54
C PHE A 72 8.45 -6.62 13.72
N VAL A 73 7.70 -5.73 14.39
CA VAL A 73 8.14 -4.38 14.76
C VAL A 73 9.49 -4.46 15.47
N ALA A 74 9.60 -5.30 16.49
CA ALA A 74 10.82 -5.41 17.26
C ALA A 74 11.99 -6.00 16.47
N ARG A 75 11.77 -6.96 15.56
CA ARG A 75 12.80 -7.44 14.64
C ARG A 75 13.31 -6.32 13.73
N GLN A 76 12.43 -5.45 13.24
CA GLN A 76 12.85 -4.28 12.45
C GLN A 76 13.68 -3.30 13.30
N VAL A 77 13.27 -3.09 14.56
CA VAL A 77 14.05 -2.28 15.52
C VAL A 77 15.41 -2.94 15.83
N ASP A 78 15.49 -4.27 16.00
CA ASP A 78 16.76 -5.00 16.23
C ASP A 78 17.70 -4.82 15.04
N ALA A 79 17.18 -5.02 13.82
CA ALA A 79 17.95 -4.89 12.60
C ALA A 79 18.50 -3.46 12.44
N LEU A 80 17.71 -2.45 12.78
CA LEU A 80 18.12 -1.04 12.77
C LEU A 80 19.21 -0.75 13.81
N LEU A 81 19.05 -1.25 15.04
CA LEU A 81 20.07 -1.08 16.09
C LEU A 81 21.36 -1.83 15.75
N GLY A 82 21.26 -3.02 15.17
CA GLY A 82 22.41 -3.82 14.72
C GLY A 82 23.18 -3.14 13.59
N ALA A 83 22.49 -2.59 12.59
CA ALA A 83 23.11 -1.85 11.50
C ALA A 83 23.85 -0.58 11.97
N ALA A 84 23.46 -0.01 13.11
CA ALA A 84 24.07 1.19 13.68
C ALA A 84 25.11 0.90 14.78
N GLY A 85 25.61 -0.33 14.87
CA GLY A 85 26.64 -0.68 15.86
C GLY A 85 26.15 -0.65 17.31
N GLY A 86 24.83 -0.71 17.54
CA GLY A 86 24.23 -0.78 18.88
C GLY A 86 24.05 0.56 19.59
N ASP A 87 24.69 1.63 19.14
CA ASP A 87 24.59 2.99 19.69
C ASP A 87 23.90 3.91 18.69
N TRP A 88 22.56 3.93 18.74
CA TRP A 88 21.75 4.92 18.04
C TRP A 88 21.38 6.04 19.04
N PRO A 89 22.09 7.18 19.08
CA PRO A 89 21.92 8.17 20.15
C PRO A 89 20.62 8.98 20.04
N ALA A 90 19.93 8.96 18.90
CA ALA A 90 18.80 9.83 18.62
C ALA A 90 17.43 9.33 19.12
N LEU A 91 17.37 8.27 19.94
CA LEU A 91 16.12 7.77 20.53
C LEU A 91 15.89 8.20 21.99
N GLY A 92 16.87 8.90 22.60
CA GLY A 92 16.78 9.38 23.98
C GLY A 92 15.68 10.43 24.23
N GLU A 93 15.13 11.03 23.17
CA GLU A 93 14.10 12.09 23.27
C GLU A 93 12.73 11.68 22.71
N LEU A 94 12.53 10.40 22.39
CA LEU A 94 11.18 9.92 22.06
C LEU A 94 10.44 9.61 23.37
N GLU A 95 9.89 10.65 23.99
CA GLU A 95 8.86 10.55 25.06
C GLU A 95 7.78 9.50 24.71
N GLU A 96 7.51 9.30 23.42
CA GLU A 96 6.61 8.28 22.87
C GLU A 96 6.97 6.83 23.27
N LEU A 97 8.25 6.46 23.39
CA LEU A 97 8.64 5.10 23.78
C LEU A 97 8.59 4.89 25.30
N ALA A 98 8.95 5.91 26.08
CA ALA A 98 8.77 5.89 27.54
C ALA A 98 7.28 5.89 27.93
N LEU A 99 6.45 6.59 27.15
CA LEU A 99 4.99 6.56 27.26
C LEU A 99 4.41 5.20 26.88
N LEU A 100 4.92 4.58 25.80
CA LEU A 100 4.55 3.20 25.42
C LEU A 100 4.93 2.21 26.54
N GLU A 101 6.07 2.40 27.21
CA GLU A 101 6.49 1.60 28.36
C GLU A 101 5.57 1.75 29.58
N ALA A 102 5.25 2.99 29.97
CA ALA A 102 4.37 3.27 31.10
C ALA A 102 2.95 2.72 30.84
N GLN A 103 2.45 2.90 29.62
CA GLN A 103 1.22 2.26 29.17
C GLN A 103 1.36 0.76 29.35
N MET A 104 2.34 0.09 28.73
CA MET A 104 2.46 -1.37 28.78
C MET A 104 2.57 -1.96 30.19
N ALA A 105 3.17 -1.24 31.14
CA ALA A 105 3.22 -1.63 32.54
C ALA A 105 1.85 -1.58 33.23
N ASP A 106 1.05 -0.54 33.00
CA ASP A 106 -0.31 -0.44 33.55
C ASP A 106 -1.26 -1.46 32.92
N LEU A 107 -0.92 -1.91 31.73
CA LEU A 107 -1.68 -2.89 30.96
C LEU A 107 -1.43 -4.32 31.42
N HIS A 108 -0.23 -4.62 31.86
CA HIS A 108 0.06 -5.84 32.60
C HIS A 108 -0.75 -5.88 33.91
N LYS A 109 -0.80 -4.77 34.65
CA LYS A 109 -1.60 -4.69 35.89
C LYS A 109 -3.09 -4.89 35.63
N ALA A 110 -3.63 -4.23 34.59
CA ALA A 110 -5.04 -4.38 34.20
C ALA A 110 -5.36 -5.80 33.70
N TRP A 111 -4.46 -6.42 32.93
CA TRP A 111 -4.60 -7.82 32.48
C TRP A 111 -4.58 -8.82 33.64
N LEU A 112 -3.66 -8.65 34.61
CA LEU A 112 -3.62 -9.47 35.82
C LEU A 112 -4.88 -9.30 36.67
N ALA A 113 -5.38 -8.07 36.82
CA ALA A 113 -6.59 -7.76 37.58
C ALA A 113 -7.86 -8.31 36.93
N ALA A 114 -7.97 -8.26 35.61
CA ALA A 114 -9.13 -8.75 34.86
C ALA A 114 -9.28 -10.29 34.87
N ARG A 115 -8.22 -11.02 35.25
CA ARG A 115 -8.20 -12.49 35.09
C ARG A 115 -8.50 -13.32 36.32
N GLY A 116 -8.69 -12.74 37.51
CA GLY A 116 -9.35 -13.37 38.68
C GLY A 116 -9.05 -14.85 39.04
N ALA A 117 -8.02 -15.49 38.49
CA ALA A 117 -7.78 -16.93 38.59
C ALA A 117 -6.27 -17.24 38.50
N PRO A 118 -5.77 -18.16 39.34
CA PRO A 118 -4.38 -18.57 39.34
C PRO A 118 -4.03 -19.26 38.02
N LEU A 119 -2.87 -18.92 37.46
CA LEU A 119 -2.30 -19.60 36.29
C LEU A 119 -2.21 -21.11 36.57
N HIS A 120 -2.88 -21.94 35.77
CA HIS A 120 -2.87 -23.39 35.96
C HIS A 120 -1.52 -24.07 35.73
N LYS A 121 -0.45 -23.35 35.34
CA LYS A 121 0.92 -23.89 35.31
C LYS A 121 1.96 -22.80 35.66
N PRO A 122 2.60 -22.88 36.84
CA PRO A 122 3.70 -21.96 37.24
C PRO A 122 4.90 -21.96 36.30
N ALA A 123 5.11 -23.06 35.54
CA ALA A 123 6.26 -23.22 34.65
C ALA A 123 6.22 -22.31 33.40
N GLU A 124 5.03 -21.91 32.95
CA GLU A 124 4.85 -21.08 31.74
C GLU A 124 4.93 -19.57 32.06
N ALA A 125 4.75 -19.18 33.33
CA ALA A 125 4.79 -17.78 33.77
C ALA A 125 6.20 -17.28 34.16
N ARG A 126 7.11 -18.21 34.41
CA ARG A 126 8.49 -17.92 34.86
C ARG A 126 9.32 -17.11 33.85
N PRO A 127 9.31 -17.42 32.53
CA PRO A 127 10.09 -16.65 31.56
C PRO A 127 9.63 -15.19 31.42
N LEU A 128 8.33 -14.93 31.57
CA LEU A 128 7.80 -13.56 31.56
C LEU A 128 8.13 -12.82 32.86
N ALA A 129 7.94 -13.47 34.00
CA ALA A 129 8.32 -12.90 35.28
C ALA A 129 9.80 -12.54 35.27
N GLU A 130 10.67 -13.41 34.75
CA GLU A 130 12.11 -13.16 34.61
C GLU A 130 12.43 -12.06 33.59
N ALA A 131 11.72 -11.95 32.45
CA ALA A 131 11.91 -10.89 31.46
C ALA A 131 11.44 -9.51 31.95
N LEU A 132 10.28 -9.44 32.60
CA LEU A 132 9.75 -8.22 33.20
C LEU A 132 10.55 -7.81 34.43
N GLN A 133 11.03 -8.78 35.23
CA GLN A 133 11.93 -8.54 36.34
C GLN A 133 13.31 -8.08 35.85
N SER A 134 13.80 -8.59 34.71
CA SER A 134 15.02 -8.09 34.06
C SER A 134 14.84 -6.67 33.51
N LEU A 135 13.68 -6.33 32.95
CA LEU A 135 13.34 -4.97 32.53
C LEU A 135 13.20 -4.00 33.72
N ALA A 136 12.57 -4.45 34.80
CA ALA A 136 12.44 -3.69 36.04
C ALA A 136 13.79 -3.50 36.75
N LEU A 137 14.65 -4.53 36.76
CA LEU A 137 16.01 -4.47 37.31
C LEU A 137 16.95 -3.62 36.45
N ALA A 138 16.79 -3.61 35.13
CA ALA A 138 17.50 -2.72 34.23
C ALA A 138 17.04 -1.25 34.39
N GLY A 139 15.78 -1.01 34.73
CA GLY A 139 15.29 0.31 35.13
C GLY A 139 15.79 0.77 36.51
N ALA A 140 16.18 -0.17 37.37
CA ALA A 140 16.62 0.11 38.75
C ALA A 140 18.15 0.28 38.91
N ARG A 141 18.96 -0.02 37.88
CA ARG A 141 20.40 0.25 37.88
C ARG A 141 20.68 1.57 37.16
N PRO A 142 21.11 2.64 37.87
CA PRO A 142 21.32 3.96 37.28
C PRO A 142 22.39 3.99 36.16
N GLU A 143 23.27 2.97 36.10
CA GLU A 143 24.35 2.89 35.11
C GLU A 143 24.01 2.05 33.87
N ALA A 144 22.84 1.39 33.83
CA ALA A 144 22.44 0.52 32.73
C ALA A 144 21.02 0.84 32.24
N VAL A 145 20.78 2.11 31.89
CA VAL A 145 19.54 2.51 31.22
C VAL A 145 19.53 1.89 29.83
N LEU A 146 18.91 0.71 29.72
CA LEU A 146 18.56 0.16 28.42
C LEU A 146 17.74 1.22 27.68
N SER A 147 18.14 1.57 26.46
CA SER A 147 17.37 2.49 25.64
C SER A 147 15.94 1.93 25.45
N PRO A 148 14.93 2.80 25.29
CA PRO A 148 13.55 2.34 25.11
C PRO A 148 13.39 1.35 23.93
N ALA A 149 14.22 1.47 22.90
CA ALA A 149 14.31 0.49 21.82
C ALA A 149 14.81 -0.89 22.26
N ARG A 150 15.86 -0.97 23.10
CA ARG A 150 16.35 -2.24 23.68
C ARG A 150 15.34 -2.87 24.64
N ARG A 151 14.54 -2.06 25.33
CA ARG A 151 13.45 -2.53 26.21
C ARG A 151 12.27 -3.08 25.41
N LEU A 152 11.82 -2.38 24.36
CA LEU A 152 10.82 -2.88 23.40
C LEU A 152 11.26 -4.20 22.77
N LEU A 153 12.56 -4.32 22.47
CA LEU A 153 13.18 -5.54 21.96
C LEU A 153 13.17 -6.69 22.96
N ALA A 154 13.55 -6.45 24.20
CA ALA A 154 13.51 -7.46 25.26
C ALA A 154 12.08 -7.95 25.52
N LEU A 155 11.13 -7.02 25.56
CA LEU A 155 9.70 -7.32 25.65
C LEU A 155 9.22 -8.17 24.47
N ALA A 156 9.54 -7.77 23.23
CA ALA A 156 9.15 -8.52 22.06
C ALA A 156 9.84 -9.87 21.92
N LYS A 157 11.03 -10.05 22.50
CA LYS A 157 11.69 -11.36 22.63
C LYS A 157 10.99 -12.24 23.66
N ALA A 158 10.40 -11.66 24.71
CA ALA A 158 9.63 -12.39 25.73
C ALA A 158 8.20 -12.75 25.28
N LEU A 159 7.61 -11.92 24.43
CA LEU A 159 6.23 -12.04 23.96
C LEU A 159 5.86 -13.40 23.34
N PRO A 160 6.66 -14.05 22.47
CA PRO A 160 6.40 -15.39 21.95
C PRO A 160 6.10 -16.45 23.02
N HIS A 161 6.65 -16.31 24.24
CA HIS A 161 6.42 -17.21 25.37
C HIS A 161 5.07 -16.96 26.08
N LEU A 162 4.38 -15.87 25.73
CA LEU A 162 3.08 -15.45 26.27
C LEU A 162 1.91 -15.65 25.33
N ALA A 163 2.17 -15.94 24.05
CA ALA A 163 1.11 -16.41 23.18
C ALA A 163 0.49 -17.64 23.83
N PRO A 164 -0.85 -17.77 23.93
CA PRO A 164 -1.42 -19.10 23.99
C PRO A 164 -0.82 -19.85 22.81
N ALA A 165 -0.09 -20.94 23.08
CA ALA A 165 0.71 -21.67 22.10
C ALA A 165 -0.08 -21.68 20.79
N ALA A 166 0.36 -20.85 19.82
CA ALA A 166 -0.27 -20.83 18.52
C ALA A 166 -0.28 -22.29 18.10
N ALA A 167 -1.46 -22.85 17.80
CA ALA A 167 -1.60 -24.24 17.42
C ALA A 167 -0.42 -24.55 16.50
N ALA A 168 0.41 -25.51 16.91
CA ALA A 168 1.81 -25.66 16.49
C ALA A 168 2.01 -26.07 15.01
N GLY A 169 1.13 -25.60 14.13
CA GLY A 169 1.34 -25.55 12.69
C GLY A 169 2.32 -24.45 12.32
N ALA A 170 3.20 -24.75 11.37
CA ALA A 170 4.16 -23.81 10.82
C ALA A 170 3.51 -22.46 10.43
N PRO A 171 4.23 -21.33 10.55
CA PRO A 171 3.75 -20.02 10.09
C PRO A 171 3.31 -20.15 8.63
N TRP A 172 2.04 -19.85 8.40
CA TRP A 172 1.33 -20.19 7.18
C TRP A 172 0.75 -18.94 6.51
N PRO A 173 0.84 -18.83 5.16
CA PRO A 173 1.77 -19.56 4.28
C PRO A 173 3.23 -19.25 4.68
N PRO A 174 4.21 -20.12 4.38
CA PRO A 174 5.61 -19.77 4.63
C PRO A 174 5.88 -18.47 3.86
N PRO A 175 6.32 -17.39 4.53
CA PRO A 175 6.46 -16.06 3.93
C PRO A 175 7.61 -15.99 2.93
N ARG A 176 7.98 -17.08 2.25
CA ARG A 176 9.20 -17.19 1.44
C ARG A 176 8.94 -17.53 -0.03
N GLU A 177 7.73 -17.95 -0.39
CA GLU A 177 7.48 -18.45 -1.74
C GLU A 177 6.74 -17.42 -2.61
N ALA A 178 7.29 -17.19 -3.81
CA ALA A 178 6.65 -16.38 -4.82
C ALA A 178 5.40 -17.09 -5.38
N GLY A 179 4.37 -16.30 -5.66
CA GLY A 179 3.17 -16.73 -6.35
C GLY A 179 3.46 -17.16 -7.79
N ARG A 180 2.74 -18.18 -8.23
CA ARG A 180 2.77 -18.67 -9.61
C ARG A 180 1.34 -18.76 -10.16
N PRO A 181 1.15 -18.52 -11.46
CA PRO A 181 -0.17 -18.64 -12.08
C PRO A 181 -0.66 -20.10 -12.07
N LEU A 182 -1.97 -20.28 -12.13
CA LEU A 182 -2.60 -21.58 -12.34
C LEU A 182 -2.23 -22.15 -13.72
N PRO A 183 -2.15 -23.48 -13.88
CA PRO A 183 -1.68 -24.12 -15.12
C PRO A 183 -2.71 -24.12 -16.27
N ASP A 184 -3.99 -23.93 -16.00
CA ASP A 184 -5.10 -24.37 -16.87
C ASP A 184 -5.71 -23.28 -17.77
N GLY A 185 -5.03 -22.14 -17.94
CA GLY A 185 -5.54 -21.04 -18.77
C GLY A 185 -6.87 -20.45 -18.27
N ARG A 186 -7.28 -20.78 -17.05
CA ARG A 186 -8.39 -20.16 -16.35
C ARG A 186 -7.86 -19.45 -15.10
N LEU A 187 -8.71 -18.67 -14.48
CA LEU A 187 -8.45 -18.00 -13.21
C LEU A 187 -9.74 -17.89 -12.42
N TYR A 188 -9.65 -17.61 -11.13
CA TYR A 188 -10.82 -17.48 -10.25
C TYR A 188 -11.07 -16.01 -9.94
N ARG A 189 -12.34 -15.58 -10.01
CA ARG A 189 -12.78 -14.23 -9.68
C ARG A 189 -14.10 -14.28 -8.89
N LEU A 190 -14.43 -13.20 -8.20
CA LEU A 190 -15.76 -13.03 -7.59
C LEU A 190 -16.84 -13.17 -8.67
N CYS A 191 -17.89 -13.94 -8.38
CA CYS A 191 -18.99 -14.20 -9.32
C CYS A 191 -19.98 -13.04 -9.44
N GLU A 192 -19.93 -12.09 -8.52
CA GLU A 192 -20.91 -11.00 -8.41
C GLU A 192 -20.94 -10.13 -9.69
N PRO A 193 -22.09 -10.05 -10.39
CA PRO A 193 -22.15 -9.66 -11.81
C PRO A 193 -22.02 -8.16 -12.10
N GLU A 194 -22.34 -7.25 -11.17
CA GLU A 194 -22.48 -5.82 -11.50
C GLU A 194 -21.20 -4.98 -11.24
N ALA A 195 -20.35 -5.40 -10.30
CA ALA A 195 -19.14 -4.64 -9.96
C ALA A 195 -17.93 -5.53 -9.65
N GLY A 196 -18.07 -6.87 -9.62
CA GLY A 196 -16.98 -7.72 -9.10
C GLY A 196 -16.60 -7.40 -7.65
N ILE A 197 -17.48 -6.70 -6.91
CA ILE A 197 -17.37 -6.46 -5.47
C ILE A 197 -18.51 -7.24 -4.81
N ALA A 198 -18.18 -7.97 -3.74
CA ALA A 198 -19.18 -8.69 -2.96
C ALA A 198 -19.43 -7.97 -1.63
N HIS A 199 -20.69 -7.66 -1.33
CA HIS A 199 -21.08 -7.04 -0.06
C HIS A 199 -21.69 -8.09 0.86
N ARG A 200 -21.27 -8.10 2.13
CA ARG A 200 -21.85 -8.96 3.17
C ARG A 200 -22.10 -8.12 4.41
N ARG A 201 -23.27 -8.26 5.03
CA ARG A 201 -23.55 -7.65 6.33
C ARG A 201 -23.39 -8.70 7.40
N SER A 202 -22.67 -8.35 8.46
CA SER A 202 -22.55 -9.18 9.64
C SER A 202 -22.71 -8.36 10.91
N GLY A 203 -23.86 -8.49 11.56
CA GLY A 203 -24.26 -7.59 12.65
C GLY A 203 -24.31 -6.15 12.13
N GLN A 204 -23.50 -5.27 12.74
CA GLN A 204 -23.37 -3.85 12.39
C GLN A 204 -22.19 -3.57 11.44
N ALA A 205 -21.45 -4.60 11.02
CA ALA A 205 -20.34 -4.45 10.09
C ALA A 205 -20.80 -4.79 8.66
N GLU A 206 -20.43 -3.94 7.72
CA GLU A 206 -20.51 -4.19 6.29
C GLU A 206 -19.12 -4.60 5.79
N LEU A 207 -19.02 -5.80 5.23
CA LEU A 207 -17.82 -6.37 4.66
C LEU A 207 -17.89 -6.21 3.13
N HIS A 208 -16.88 -5.60 2.54
CA HIS A 208 -16.78 -5.33 1.11
C HIS A 208 -15.58 -6.08 0.57
N PHE A 209 -15.81 -7.12 -0.23
CA PHE A 209 -14.78 -7.92 -0.86
C PHE A 209 -14.50 -7.33 -2.24
N VAL A 210 -13.35 -6.68 -2.40
CA VAL A 210 -13.01 -5.90 -3.60
C VAL A 210 -12.30 -6.73 -4.66
N ALA A 211 -11.70 -7.85 -4.25
CA ALA A 211 -11.10 -8.81 -5.17
C ALA A 211 -10.97 -10.19 -4.52
N ALA A 212 -10.86 -11.21 -5.36
CA ALA A 212 -10.46 -12.54 -4.96
C ALA A 212 -9.74 -13.25 -6.12
N ASP A 213 -8.77 -14.11 -5.78
CA ASP A 213 -8.06 -14.92 -6.76
C ASP A 213 -7.62 -16.27 -6.14
N VAL A 214 -7.30 -17.23 -7.01
CA VAL A 214 -6.67 -18.50 -6.62
C VAL A 214 -5.32 -18.60 -7.33
N ALA A 215 -4.25 -18.70 -6.57
CA ALA A 215 -2.88 -18.76 -7.10
C ALA A 215 -2.06 -19.85 -6.40
N LEU A 216 -0.97 -20.27 -7.04
CA LEU A 216 -0.07 -21.29 -6.50
C LEU A 216 1.03 -20.64 -5.67
N PHE A 217 1.16 -21.09 -4.42
CA PHE A 217 2.26 -20.74 -3.53
C PHE A 217 2.95 -22.03 -3.15
N GLY A 218 4.17 -22.19 -3.68
CA GLY A 218 4.82 -23.50 -3.70
C GLY A 218 3.94 -24.52 -4.43
N ARG A 219 3.62 -25.62 -3.77
CA ARG A 219 2.81 -26.70 -4.35
C ARG A 219 1.32 -26.59 -4.02
N GLN A 220 0.90 -25.53 -3.33
CA GLN A 220 -0.45 -25.42 -2.78
C GLN A 220 -1.21 -24.26 -3.43
N PRO A 221 -2.39 -24.52 -4.02
CA PRO A 221 -3.28 -23.46 -4.44
C PRO A 221 -3.96 -22.85 -3.21
N LEU A 222 -3.87 -21.52 -3.09
CA LEU A 222 -4.55 -20.76 -2.05
C LEU A 222 -5.56 -19.83 -2.70
N VAL A 223 -6.69 -19.67 -2.02
CA VAL A 223 -7.59 -18.56 -2.29
C VAL A 223 -7.10 -17.36 -1.51
N GLU A 224 -7.09 -16.20 -2.13
CA GLU A 224 -6.94 -14.94 -1.41
C GLU A 224 -8.14 -14.04 -1.63
N LEU A 225 -8.60 -13.45 -0.54
CA LEU A 225 -9.71 -12.51 -0.51
C LEU A 225 -9.19 -11.15 -0.06
N VAL A 226 -9.41 -10.12 -0.87
CA VAL A 226 -9.16 -8.73 -0.48
C VAL A 226 -10.46 -8.10 -0.06
N TRP A 227 -10.51 -7.58 1.14
CA TRP A 227 -11.73 -7.01 1.68
C TRP A 227 -11.47 -5.87 2.66
N LEU A 228 -12.49 -5.06 2.89
CA LEU A 228 -12.52 -4.10 3.98
C LEU A 228 -13.82 -4.26 4.77
N ALA A 229 -13.78 -3.96 6.06
CA ALA A 229 -14.97 -3.77 6.87
C ALA A 229 -15.23 -2.28 7.05
N THR A 230 -16.45 -1.85 6.73
CA THR A 230 -17.00 -0.60 7.22
C THR A 230 -18.02 -0.89 8.34
N SER A 231 -18.10 -0.06 9.36
CA SER A 231 -19.25 -0.09 10.28
C SER A 231 -20.00 1.24 10.24
N ASP A 232 -21.21 1.22 10.79
CA ASP A 232 -22.12 2.37 10.89
C ASP A 232 -21.50 3.59 11.63
N ASP A 233 -20.36 3.46 12.32
CA ASP A 233 -19.71 4.57 13.04
C ASP A 233 -18.20 4.39 13.35
N GLY A 234 -17.58 3.25 13.04
CA GLY A 234 -16.20 2.92 13.47
C GLY A 234 -15.10 2.97 12.40
N CYS A 235 -15.43 3.27 11.14
CA CYS A 235 -14.40 3.47 10.10
C CYS A 235 -13.53 4.65 10.52
N VAL A 236 -12.25 4.39 10.78
CA VAL A 236 -11.31 5.48 11.08
C VAL A 236 -10.93 6.11 9.75
N MET A 237 -11.49 7.29 9.49
CA MET A 237 -10.98 8.15 8.42
C MET A 237 -9.65 8.73 8.89
N MET A 238 -8.56 8.33 8.25
CA MET A 238 -7.27 8.96 8.49
C MET A 238 -7.15 10.15 7.54
N ARG A 239 -6.81 11.31 8.11
CA ARG A 239 -6.31 12.46 7.35
C ARG A 239 -4.80 12.38 7.39
N VAL A 240 -4.15 12.42 6.23
CA VAL A 240 -2.69 12.52 6.19
C VAL A 240 -2.32 13.98 6.48
N ASN A 241 -2.12 14.32 7.75
CA ASN A 241 -1.78 15.67 8.23
C ASN A 241 -0.28 15.96 8.10
N ASP A 242 0.32 15.73 6.93
CA ASP A 242 1.78 15.89 6.75
C ASP A 242 2.19 17.31 6.26
N ALA A 243 1.31 18.30 6.28
CA ALA A 243 1.74 19.69 6.12
C ALA A 243 1.12 20.57 7.18
N GLY A 244 1.98 21.34 7.86
CA GLY A 244 1.65 22.17 9.00
C GLY A 244 0.56 23.23 8.77
N PRO A 245 0.32 24.09 9.79
CA PRO A 245 -0.82 25.01 9.83
C PRO A 245 -0.92 25.96 8.63
N GLU A 246 0.18 26.26 7.93
CA GLU A 246 0.15 27.09 6.72
C GLU A 246 -0.43 26.38 5.48
N HIS A 247 -0.66 25.08 5.53
CA HIS A 247 -1.18 24.26 4.43
C HIS A 247 -2.59 23.66 4.69
N GLU A 248 -3.29 24.09 5.74
CA GLU A 248 -4.62 23.59 6.14
C GLU A 248 -5.67 23.60 5.02
N HIS A 249 -5.54 24.45 4.01
CA HIS A 249 -6.50 24.52 2.90
C HIS A 249 -6.23 23.52 1.76
N HIS A 250 -5.06 22.88 1.71
CA HIS A 250 -4.67 21.96 0.62
C HIS A 250 -4.43 20.50 1.09
N THR A 251 -4.21 20.27 2.39
CA THR A 251 -3.92 18.93 2.96
C THR A 251 -5.12 17.99 3.07
N HIS A 252 -6.34 18.45 2.82
CA HIS A 252 -7.52 17.59 2.82
C HIS A 252 -7.63 16.64 1.61
N HIS A 253 -6.68 16.68 0.67
CA HIS A 253 -6.77 15.89 -0.57
C HIS A 253 -6.72 14.38 -0.32
N TYR A 254 -5.89 13.94 0.63
CA TYR A 254 -5.74 12.51 0.95
C TYR A 254 -6.48 12.18 2.24
N SER A 255 -7.67 11.63 2.08
CA SER A 255 -8.37 10.94 3.16
C SER A 255 -8.61 9.53 2.70
N TYR A 256 -8.36 8.57 3.57
CA TYR A 256 -8.55 7.16 3.29
C TYR A 256 -9.37 6.49 4.37
N ALA A 257 -10.15 5.50 3.97
CA ALA A 257 -10.85 4.64 4.90
C ALA A 257 -9.98 3.46 5.32
N HIS A 258 -9.82 3.29 6.63
CA HIS A 258 -9.26 2.09 7.22
C HIS A 258 -10.35 1.06 7.49
N THR A 259 -10.03 -0.22 7.28
CA THR A 259 -10.84 -1.31 7.80
C THR A 259 -10.81 -1.30 9.33
N LEU A 260 -11.89 -1.75 9.96
CA LEU A 260 -12.01 -1.75 11.42
C LEU A 260 -10.83 -2.49 12.07
N PRO A 261 -10.16 -1.93 13.09
CA PRO A 261 -9.09 -2.65 13.79
C PRO A 261 -9.53 -4.04 14.25
N ALA A 262 -10.78 -4.16 14.73
CA ALA A 262 -11.44 -5.41 15.12
C ALA A 262 -11.40 -6.49 14.02
N SER A 263 -11.55 -6.10 12.74
CA SER A 263 -11.56 -7.02 11.60
C SER A 263 -10.22 -7.75 11.39
N HIS A 264 -9.12 -7.11 11.80
CA HIS A 264 -7.77 -7.69 11.81
C HIS A 264 -7.48 -8.54 13.06
N LEU A 265 -8.35 -8.50 14.08
CA LEU A 265 -8.19 -9.25 15.34
C LEU A 265 -8.89 -10.59 15.32
N LEU A 266 -9.76 -10.79 14.33
CA LEU A 266 -10.52 -12.01 14.19
C LEU A 266 -9.62 -13.08 13.58
N HIS A 267 -9.46 -14.18 14.30
CA HIS A 267 -8.98 -15.41 13.69
C HIS A 267 -10.11 -15.90 12.80
N TRP A 268 -9.93 -15.78 11.50
CA TRP A 268 -10.86 -16.30 10.53
C TRP A 268 -10.56 -17.79 10.35
N ARG A 269 -11.60 -18.56 10.10
CA ARG A 269 -11.56 -19.90 9.52
C ARG A 269 -12.24 -19.80 8.16
N CYS A 270 -11.67 -20.44 7.14
CA CYS A 270 -12.30 -20.49 5.84
C CYS A 270 -12.97 -21.85 5.67
N ARG A 271 -14.23 -21.83 5.27
CA ARG A 271 -14.88 -23.01 4.71
C ARG A 271 -14.94 -22.81 3.20
N VAL A 272 -14.23 -23.64 2.45
CA VAL A 272 -14.28 -23.64 0.98
C VAL A 272 -14.94 -24.93 0.52
N GLN A 273 -16.02 -24.84 -0.25
CA GLN A 273 -16.80 -25.99 -0.69
C GLN A 273 -17.35 -25.81 -2.11
N GLU A 274 -17.83 -26.90 -2.72
CA GLU A 274 -18.64 -26.81 -3.94
C GLU A 274 -20.10 -26.42 -3.59
N PRO A 275 -20.79 -25.65 -4.43
CA PRO A 275 -22.17 -25.26 -4.18
C PRO A 275 -23.08 -26.47 -3.96
N GLY A 276 -23.93 -26.38 -2.93
CA GLY A 276 -24.92 -27.42 -2.63
C GLY A 276 -24.34 -28.72 -2.07
N ARG A 277 -23.03 -28.82 -1.84
CA ARG A 277 -22.42 -29.95 -1.15
C ARG A 277 -22.13 -29.57 0.30
N ALA A 278 -22.77 -30.27 1.23
CA ALA A 278 -22.31 -30.30 2.61
C ALA A 278 -21.06 -31.18 2.64
N GLU A 279 -19.88 -30.58 2.76
CA GLU A 279 -18.72 -31.39 3.16
C GLU A 279 -18.86 -31.84 4.63
N PRO A 280 -18.37 -33.05 4.97
CA PRO A 280 -18.20 -33.43 6.37
C PRO A 280 -17.30 -32.42 7.06
N ALA A 281 -17.50 -32.20 8.36
CA ALA A 281 -16.90 -31.14 9.18
C ALA A 281 -15.36 -31.24 9.35
N GLY A 282 -14.59 -31.26 8.26
CA GLY A 282 -13.18 -30.90 8.23
C GLY A 282 -13.10 -29.39 8.08
N THR A 283 -13.31 -28.65 9.17
CA THR A 283 -12.93 -27.24 9.20
C THR A 283 -11.43 -27.18 9.05
N ASP A 284 -10.95 -26.76 7.88
CA ASP A 284 -9.53 -26.48 7.72
C ASP A 284 -9.22 -25.22 8.55
N ASP A 285 -8.51 -25.37 9.66
CA ASP A 285 -8.14 -24.30 10.60
C ASP A 285 -7.13 -23.29 10.01
N GLY A 286 -6.93 -23.30 8.69
CA GLY A 286 -5.78 -22.69 8.02
C GLY A 286 -5.99 -21.31 7.40
N ALA A 287 -7.06 -20.58 7.77
CA ALA A 287 -7.26 -19.24 7.24
C ALA A 287 -6.41 -18.22 8.00
N VAL A 288 -5.64 -17.43 7.24
CA VAL A 288 -4.70 -16.47 7.83
C VAL A 288 -4.91 -15.12 7.17
N THR A 289 -5.08 -14.09 8.00
CA THR A 289 -4.95 -12.71 7.55
C THR A 289 -3.47 -12.44 7.31
N VAL A 290 -3.09 -12.35 6.03
CA VAL A 290 -1.69 -12.21 5.59
C VAL A 290 -1.28 -10.75 5.40
N SER A 291 -2.23 -9.81 5.44
CA SER A 291 -1.93 -8.40 5.25
C SER A 291 -2.66 -7.48 6.24
N LEU A 292 -1.94 -6.50 6.78
CA LEU A 292 -2.33 -5.69 7.95
C LEU A 292 -2.00 -4.19 7.75
N SER A 293 -2.15 -3.68 6.53
CA SER A 293 -1.94 -2.24 6.27
C SER A 293 -2.94 -1.34 6.99
N GLY A 294 -4.09 -1.88 7.38
CA GLY A 294 -5.19 -1.14 7.96
C GLY A 294 -6.18 -0.58 6.93
N PHE A 295 -5.88 -0.57 5.63
CA PHE A 295 -6.81 -0.03 4.60
C PHE A 295 -7.74 -1.11 4.03
N THR A 296 -7.14 -2.25 3.73
CA THR A 296 -7.80 -3.49 3.35
C THR A 296 -7.20 -4.62 4.19
N SER A 297 -7.84 -5.78 4.17
CA SER A 297 -7.39 -7.03 4.74
C SER A 297 -7.25 -8.04 3.61
N VAL A 298 -6.19 -8.83 3.65
CA VAL A 298 -6.01 -9.97 2.74
C VAL A 298 -6.10 -11.24 3.57
N THR A 299 -7.12 -12.05 3.31
CA THR A 299 -7.31 -13.35 3.96
C THR A 299 -6.98 -14.46 2.98
N ALA A 300 -6.00 -15.28 3.31
CA ALA A 300 -5.64 -16.47 2.56
C ALA A 300 -6.37 -17.70 3.12
N CYS A 301 -7.04 -18.45 2.27
CA CYS A 301 -7.71 -19.71 2.58
C CYS A 301 -7.04 -20.86 1.83
N ARG A 302 -6.84 -21.99 2.51
CA ARG A 302 -6.45 -23.23 1.85
C ARG A 302 -7.61 -23.81 1.05
N LEU A 303 -7.29 -24.38 -0.11
CA LEU A 303 -8.23 -25.26 -0.78
C LEU A 303 -8.14 -26.67 -0.15
N PRO A 304 -9.28 -27.30 0.17
CA PRO A 304 -9.33 -28.71 0.52
C PRO A 304 -8.60 -29.56 -0.54
N PRO A 305 -7.90 -30.66 -0.17
CA PRO A 305 -7.07 -31.42 -1.09
C PRO A 305 -7.77 -31.83 -2.40
N ARG A 306 -9.05 -32.18 -2.31
CA ARG A 306 -9.89 -32.50 -3.46
C ARG A 306 -10.07 -31.31 -4.42
N LEU A 307 -10.42 -30.14 -3.88
CA LEU A 307 -10.58 -28.91 -4.65
C LEU A 307 -9.24 -28.41 -5.20
N ALA A 308 -8.18 -28.50 -4.40
CA ALA A 308 -6.82 -28.20 -4.84
C ALA A 308 -6.41 -29.06 -6.04
N ALA A 309 -6.66 -30.37 -5.99
CA ALA A 309 -6.39 -31.28 -7.09
C ALA A 309 -7.23 -30.94 -8.34
N ALA A 310 -8.50 -30.57 -8.16
CA ALA A 310 -9.37 -30.17 -9.27
C ALA A 310 -8.90 -28.87 -9.94
N VAL A 311 -8.48 -27.87 -9.16
CA VAL A 311 -7.92 -26.60 -9.67
C VAL A 311 -6.58 -26.79 -10.38
N LEU A 312 -5.80 -27.78 -9.96
CA LEU A 312 -4.50 -28.09 -10.56
C LEU A 312 -4.57 -29.03 -11.77
N ALA A 313 -5.71 -29.69 -12.01
CA ALA A 313 -5.84 -30.69 -13.05
C ALA A 313 -5.81 -30.03 -14.45
N PRO A 314 -4.76 -30.28 -15.26
CA PRO A 314 -4.69 -29.72 -16.60
C PRO A 314 -5.82 -30.28 -17.47
N GLY A 315 -6.50 -29.40 -18.22
CA GLY A 315 -7.56 -29.81 -19.14
C GLY A 315 -8.88 -30.23 -18.47
N ALA A 316 -9.09 -29.90 -17.19
CA ALA A 316 -10.38 -30.13 -16.54
C ALA A 316 -11.51 -29.42 -17.32
N ALA A 317 -12.45 -30.21 -17.88
CA ALA A 317 -13.54 -29.69 -18.70
C ALA A 317 -14.34 -28.61 -17.96
N THR A 318 -14.59 -28.84 -16.67
CA THR A 318 -15.30 -27.91 -15.77
C THR A 318 -14.49 -27.72 -14.48
N LEU A 319 -14.06 -26.48 -14.23
CA LEU A 319 -13.54 -26.11 -12.92
C LEU A 319 -14.70 -25.94 -11.93
N PRO A 320 -14.51 -26.33 -10.65
CA PRO A 320 -15.56 -26.15 -9.66
C PRO A 320 -15.78 -24.66 -9.36
N LEU A 321 -17.04 -24.26 -9.24
CA LEU A 321 -17.45 -23.05 -8.52
C LEU A 321 -17.06 -23.23 -7.05
N LEU A 322 -16.49 -22.21 -6.41
CA LEU A 322 -16.09 -22.27 -5.00
C LEU A 322 -17.02 -21.39 -4.16
N GLU A 323 -17.61 -21.95 -3.11
CA GLU A 323 -18.28 -21.19 -2.06
C GLU A 323 -17.34 -21.03 -0.86
N ILE A 324 -17.15 -19.79 -0.43
CA ILE A 324 -16.23 -19.45 0.66
C ILE A 324 -17.00 -18.75 1.76
N SER A 325 -16.93 -19.31 2.97
CA SER A 325 -17.41 -18.65 4.17
C SER A 325 -16.27 -18.34 5.10
N LEU A 326 -16.19 -17.09 5.54
CA LEU A 326 -15.32 -16.67 6.63
C LEU A 326 -16.09 -16.81 7.95
N VAL A 327 -15.55 -17.66 8.85
CA VAL A 327 -16.14 -17.98 10.14
C VAL A 327 -15.14 -17.64 11.25
N PRO A 328 -15.47 -16.79 12.23
CA PRO A 328 -14.56 -16.37 13.27
C PRO A 328 -14.40 -17.48 14.31
N ASP A 329 -13.19 -17.56 14.86
CA ASP A 329 -12.82 -18.53 15.88
C ASP A 329 -13.23 -18.09 17.31
N GLY A 330 -14.42 -17.51 17.47
CA GLY A 330 -14.84 -16.96 18.76
C GLY A 330 -16.31 -16.58 18.86
N PRO A 331 -16.76 -16.14 20.05
CA PRO A 331 -18.17 -15.83 20.33
C PRO A 331 -18.70 -14.60 19.58
N ALA A 332 -17.83 -13.83 18.92
CA ALA A 332 -18.23 -12.73 18.05
C ALA A 332 -18.70 -13.29 16.69
N SER A 333 -19.97 -13.12 16.36
CA SER A 333 -20.66 -13.71 15.20
C SER A 333 -20.45 -12.92 13.89
N TRP A 334 -19.21 -12.80 13.43
CA TRP A 334 -18.95 -12.26 12.10
C TRP A 334 -19.12 -13.34 11.04
N HIS A 335 -20.18 -13.36 10.25
CA HIS A 335 -20.39 -14.41 9.25
C HIS A 335 -20.60 -13.80 7.87
N THR A 336 -19.87 -14.30 6.87
CA THR A 336 -20.15 -13.97 5.48
C THR A 336 -21.32 -14.82 5.00
N SER A 337 -22.54 -14.36 5.31
CA SER A 337 -23.78 -14.95 4.79
C SER A 337 -24.43 -13.98 3.80
N PRO A 338 -24.78 -14.43 2.57
CA PRO A 338 -24.47 -15.75 2.01
C PRO A 338 -22.96 -15.95 1.79
N PRO A 339 -22.47 -17.18 1.51
CA PRO A 339 -21.07 -17.41 1.15
C PRO A 339 -20.63 -16.54 -0.04
N LEU A 340 -19.33 -16.24 -0.12
CA LEU A 340 -18.71 -15.66 -1.31
C LEU A 340 -18.62 -16.73 -2.38
N ARG A 341 -18.79 -16.36 -3.65
CA ARG A 341 -18.70 -17.30 -4.77
C ARG A 341 -17.53 -16.92 -5.66
N LEU A 342 -16.62 -17.86 -5.90
CA LEU A 342 -15.55 -17.68 -6.89
C LEU A 342 -15.80 -18.53 -8.12
N CYS A 343 -15.94 -17.84 -9.24
CA CYS A 343 -16.22 -18.41 -10.53
C CYS A 343 -14.91 -18.61 -11.29
N PRO A 344 -14.70 -19.78 -11.90
CA PRO A 344 -13.66 -19.92 -12.90
C PRO A 344 -14.05 -19.11 -14.13
N VAL A 345 -13.17 -18.21 -14.57
CA VAL A 345 -13.33 -17.46 -15.82
C VAL A 345 -12.14 -17.71 -16.75
N PRO A 346 -12.32 -17.60 -18.08
CA PRO A 346 -11.23 -17.72 -19.02
C PRO A 346 -10.13 -16.70 -18.71
N ARG A 347 -8.86 -17.14 -18.74
CA ARG A 347 -7.74 -16.19 -18.63
C ARG A 347 -7.69 -15.37 -19.92
N PRO A 348 -7.74 -14.03 -19.85
CA PRO A 348 -7.52 -13.19 -21.02
C PRO A 348 -6.09 -13.39 -21.55
N PRO A 349 -5.79 -12.97 -22.79
CA PRO A 349 -4.43 -12.99 -23.31
C PRO A 349 -3.46 -12.36 -22.31
N ARG A 350 -2.34 -13.04 -22.07
CA ARG A 350 -1.31 -12.56 -21.15
C ARG A 350 -0.77 -11.24 -21.67
N ARG A 351 -0.68 -10.26 -20.78
CA ARG A 351 -0.14 -8.94 -21.04
C ARG A 351 1.22 -8.80 -20.38
N ARG A 352 2.10 -8.00 -20.97
CA ARG A 352 3.41 -7.72 -20.38
C ARG A 352 3.31 -6.62 -19.34
N VAL A 353 2.66 -5.51 -19.68
CA VAL A 353 2.49 -4.37 -18.78
C VAL A 353 1.06 -3.88 -18.84
N SER A 354 0.47 -3.66 -17.67
CA SER A 354 -0.81 -2.96 -17.51
C SER A 354 -0.66 -1.78 -16.57
N ALA A 355 -1.63 -0.87 -16.56
CA ALA A 355 -1.62 0.30 -15.68
C ALA A 355 -2.92 0.44 -14.88
N CYS A 356 -2.79 0.99 -13.68
CA CYS A 356 -3.88 1.37 -12.78
C CYS A 356 -3.83 2.87 -12.52
N SER A 357 -4.98 3.55 -12.58
CA SER A 357 -5.10 4.92 -12.08
C SER A 357 -5.49 4.96 -10.60
N ALA A 358 -5.22 6.06 -9.90
CA ALA A 358 -6.03 6.43 -8.73
C ALA A 358 -7.44 6.84 -9.18
N PRO A 359 -8.42 6.95 -8.26
CA PRO A 359 -9.71 7.54 -8.57
C PRO A 359 -9.57 8.99 -9.06
N MET A 360 -9.96 9.24 -10.30
CA MET A 360 -10.00 10.57 -10.91
C MET A 360 -11.41 11.18 -10.73
N PHE A 361 -11.54 12.49 -10.90
CA PHE A 361 -12.81 13.21 -10.79
C PHE A 361 -12.77 14.53 -11.57
N ASP A 362 -13.94 15.15 -11.79
CA ASP A 362 -14.08 16.45 -12.46
C ASP A 362 -13.41 16.52 -13.86
N ALA A 363 -13.67 15.52 -14.70
CA ALA A 363 -13.18 15.46 -16.09
C ALA A 363 -13.58 16.70 -16.90
N GLY A 364 -14.73 17.31 -16.57
CA GLY A 364 -15.19 18.54 -17.22
C GLY A 364 -14.24 19.72 -16.99
N ARG A 365 -13.76 19.92 -15.75
CA ARG A 365 -12.74 20.93 -15.47
C ARG A 365 -11.42 20.58 -16.15
N LEU A 366 -11.02 19.32 -16.04
CA LEU A 366 -9.80 18.83 -16.67
C LEU A 366 -9.77 19.15 -18.17
N HIS A 367 -10.80 18.74 -18.90
CA HIS A 367 -10.91 18.92 -20.35
C HIS A 367 -10.96 20.39 -20.76
N ARG A 368 -11.58 21.27 -19.95
CA ARG A 368 -11.54 22.73 -20.20
C ARG A 368 -10.15 23.32 -20.06
N LEU A 369 -9.34 22.82 -19.12
CA LEU A 369 -8.00 23.34 -18.85
C LEU A 369 -6.97 22.76 -19.81
N VAL A 370 -7.08 21.47 -20.10
CA VAL A 370 -6.21 20.72 -20.99
C VAL A 370 -7.09 19.76 -21.82
N PRO A 371 -7.54 20.20 -23.01
CA PRO A 371 -8.27 19.33 -23.93
C PRO A 371 -7.46 18.09 -24.28
N ASP A 372 -8.15 16.97 -24.48
CA ASP A 372 -7.54 15.68 -24.86
C ASP A 372 -6.51 15.10 -23.86
N ALA A 373 -6.33 15.67 -22.65
CA ALA A 373 -5.30 15.24 -21.67
C ALA A 373 -5.29 13.74 -21.39
N LEU A 374 -6.47 13.15 -21.14
CA LEU A 374 -6.61 11.73 -20.87
C LEU A 374 -6.23 10.87 -22.08
N GLU A 375 -6.64 11.28 -23.28
CA GLU A 375 -6.33 10.55 -24.51
C GLU A 375 -4.83 10.62 -24.80
N ASP A 376 -4.21 11.79 -24.65
CA ASP A 376 -2.77 11.98 -24.79
C ASP A 376 -2.02 11.11 -23.76
N TRP A 377 -2.50 11.08 -22.51
CA TRP A 377 -1.93 10.25 -21.44
C TRP A 377 -1.99 8.76 -21.74
N VAL A 378 -3.15 8.24 -22.18
CA VAL A 378 -3.28 6.83 -22.57
C VAL A 378 -2.40 6.52 -23.78
N ASN A 379 -2.44 7.35 -24.82
CA ASN A 379 -1.70 7.11 -26.07
C ASN A 379 -0.19 7.12 -25.84
N TYR A 380 0.33 8.06 -25.03
CA TYR A 380 1.74 8.08 -24.66
C TYR A 380 2.17 6.80 -23.96
N HIS A 381 1.43 6.39 -22.93
CA HIS A 381 1.76 5.19 -22.16
C HIS A 381 1.65 3.91 -23.00
N ARG A 382 0.79 3.89 -24.03
CA ARG A 382 0.79 2.83 -25.04
C ARG A 382 2.05 2.80 -25.89
N LEU A 383 2.60 3.96 -26.27
CA LEU A 383 3.88 4.03 -26.99
C LEU A 383 5.04 3.47 -26.14
N LEU A 384 4.93 3.52 -24.81
CA LEU A 384 5.89 2.87 -23.90
C LEU A 384 5.68 1.35 -23.76
N GLY A 385 4.62 0.80 -24.35
CA GLY A 385 4.28 -0.62 -24.28
C GLY A 385 3.29 -1.02 -23.18
N ILE A 386 2.55 -0.07 -22.58
CA ILE A 386 1.41 -0.43 -21.73
C ILE A 386 0.27 -0.94 -22.61
N GLU A 387 -0.16 -2.17 -22.35
CA GLU A 387 -1.08 -2.91 -23.21
C GLU A 387 -2.55 -2.73 -22.79
N HIS A 388 -2.81 -2.41 -21.52
CA HIS A 388 -4.16 -2.22 -20.98
C HIS A 388 -4.17 -1.33 -19.73
N PHE A 389 -5.25 -0.59 -19.54
CA PHE A 389 -5.44 0.33 -18.41
C PHE A 389 -6.70 -0.02 -17.63
N THR A 390 -6.68 0.15 -16.31
CA THR A 390 -7.90 0.24 -15.50
C THR A 390 -7.99 1.65 -14.95
N LEU A 391 -9.05 2.36 -15.30
CA LEU A 391 -9.29 3.74 -14.89
C LEU A 391 -10.45 3.79 -13.91
N PHE A 392 -10.21 4.38 -12.75
CA PHE A 392 -11.22 4.62 -11.73
C PHE A 392 -11.67 6.07 -11.78
N ASP A 393 -12.98 6.26 -11.71
CA ASP A 393 -13.59 7.58 -11.67
C ASP A 393 -14.57 7.66 -10.50
N VAL A 394 -14.43 8.69 -9.70
CA VAL A 394 -15.23 8.98 -8.51
C VAL A 394 -16.65 9.39 -8.85
N ASP A 395 -16.83 10.21 -9.89
CA ASP A 395 -18.09 10.89 -10.20
C ASP A 395 -18.66 10.54 -11.58
N GLY A 396 -17.98 9.66 -12.31
CA GLY A 396 -18.42 9.16 -13.63
C GLY A 396 -18.17 10.16 -14.78
N SER A 397 -17.60 11.34 -14.49
CA SER A 397 -17.39 12.41 -15.47
C SER A 397 -16.44 12.05 -16.62
N PHE A 398 -15.59 11.03 -16.46
CA PHE A 398 -14.65 10.57 -17.47
C PHE A 398 -15.28 9.67 -18.54
N GLU A 399 -16.49 9.13 -18.32
CA GLU A 399 -17.13 8.15 -19.21
C GLU A 399 -17.13 8.59 -20.69
N PRO A 400 -17.50 9.84 -21.05
CA PRO A 400 -17.51 10.27 -22.45
C PRO A 400 -16.14 10.24 -23.12
N TYR A 401 -15.06 10.40 -22.34
CA TYR A 401 -13.68 10.48 -22.85
C TYR A 401 -13.00 9.10 -22.95
N VAL A 402 -13.52 8.09 -22.23
CA VAL A 402 -12.96 6.73 -22.23
C VAL A 402 -13.81 5.71 -22.96
N ARG A 403 -15.05 6.03 -23.33
CA ARG A 403 -16.00 5.09 -23.95
C ARG A 403 -15.41 4.34 -25.14
N GLU A 404 -14.78 5.05 -26.06
CA GLU A 404 -14.18 4.45 -27.26
C GLU A 404 -12.98 3.58 -26.89
N LEU A 405 -12.13 4.04 -25.96
CA LEU A 405 -11.00 3.27 -25.41
C LEU A 405 -11.47 1.97 -24.75
N ALA A 406 -12.58 2.02 -24.03
CA ALA A 406 -13.16 0.86 -23.36
C ALA A 406 -13.80 -0.12 -24.35
N ARG A 407 -14.51 0.39 -25.37
CA ARG A 407 -15.05 -0.42 -26.45
C ARG A 407 -13.96 -1.16 -27.23
N ASP A 408 -12.81 -0.52 -27.44
CA ASP A 408 -11.65 -1.11 -28.10
C ASP A 408 -10.91 -2.14 -27.22
N GLY A 409 -11.37 -2.38 -25.98
CA GLY A 409 -10.77 -3.32 -25.03
C GLY A 409 -9.41 -2.87 -24.48
N LEU A 410 -9.08 -1.58 -24.62
CA LEU A 410 -7.83 -0.98 -24.15
C LEU A 410 -7.93 -0.48 -22.70
N VAL A 411 -9.13 -0.04 -22.30
CA VAL A 411 -9.42 0.47 -20.97
C VAL A 411 -10.53 -0.36 -20.33
N THR A 412 -10.32 -0.81 -19.10
CA THR A 412 -11.42 -1.15 -18.19
C THR A 412 -11.77 0.10 -17.39
N TYR A 413 -12.98 0.63 -17.58
CA TYR A 413 -13.43 1.83 -16.90
C TYR A 413 -14.35 1.49 -15.73
N ARG A 414 -14.08 2.08 -14.55
CA ARG A 414 -14.85 1.92 -13.31
C ARG A 414 -15.37 3.27 -12.86
N GLY A 415 -16.54 3.64 -13.38
CA GLY A 415 -17.21 4.90 -13.06
C GLY A 415 -17.99 4.82 -11.75
N HIS A 416 -17.98 5.90 -10.97
CA HIS A 416 -18.57 5.96 -9.63
C HIS A 416 -17.95 4.94 -8.65
N TRP A 417 -16.64 4.74 -8.72
CA TRP A 417 -15.91 3.75 -7.92
C TRP A 417 -16.27 3.73 -6.42
N PRO A 418 -16.37 4.88 -5.70
CA PRO A 418 -16.78 4.88 -4.30
C PRO A 418 -18.15 4.22 -4.05
N ARG A 419 -19.10 4.38 -4.99
CA ARG A 419 -20.44 3.78 -4.94
C ARG A 419 -20.41 2.27 -5.08
N GLU A 420 -19.49 1.75 -5.91
CA GLU A 420 -19.28 0.32 -6.02
C GLU A 420 -18.77 -0.30 -4.71
N ILE A 421 -18.04 0.46 -3.90
CA ILE A 421 -17.60 0.00 -2.56
C ILE A 421 -18.73 0.13 -1.55
N SER A 422 -19.28 1.33 -1.34
CA SER A 422 -20.39 1.53 -0.41
C SER A 422 -21.15 2.84 -0.67
N PRO A 423 -22.45 2.90 -0.35
CA PRO A 423 -23.21 4.15 -0.39
C PRO A 423 -22.59 5.26 0.49
N LYS A 424 -21.96 4.88 1.60
CA LYS A 424 -21.26 5.82 2.51
C LYS A 424 -20.06 6.46 1.82
N PHE A 425 -19.27 5.69 1.08
CA PHE A 425 -18.10 6.20 0.36
C PHE A 425 -18.51 7.12 -0.78
N ASP A 426 -19.56 6.76 -1.52
CA ASP A 426 -20.16 7.65 -2.52
C ASP A 426 -20.60 8.97 -1.90
N HIS A 427 -21.37 8.93 -0.81
CA HIS A 427 -21.84 10.14 -0.14
C HIS A 427 -20.69 11.08 0.25
N LEU A 428 -19.63 10.54 0.86
CA LEU A 428 -18.44 11.31 1.27
C LEU A 428 -17.61 11.82 0.09
N ALA A 429 -17.60 11.09 -1.03
CA ALA A 429 -16.84 11.46 -2.21
C ALA A 429 -17.56 12.54 -3.05
N THR A 430 -18.88 12.43 -3.22
CA THR A 430 -19.63 13.21 -4.22
C THR A 430 -20.72 14.12 -3.64
N ALA A 431 -21.43 13.68 -2.59
CA ALA A 431 -22.69 14.28 -2.16
C ALA A 431 -22.59 15.30 -1.00
N VAL A 432 -21.49 15.28 -0.24
CA VAL A 432 -21.26 16.28 0.83
C VAL A 432 -20.85 17.65 0.25
N ARG A 433 -20.88 18.68 1.11
CA ARG A 433 -20.41 20.03 0.75
C ARG A 433 -18.97 19.98 0.26
N ARG A 434 -18.58 20.87 -0.65
CA ARG A 434 -17.30 20.82 -1.37
C ARG A 434 -16.09 20.74 -0.42
N GLU A 435 -16.12 21.46 0.69
CA GLU A 435 -15.10 21.48 1.76
C GLU A 435 -15.03 20.16 2.56
N GLN A 436 -16.12 19.40 2.59
CA GLN A 436 -16.22 18.10 3.24
C GLN A 436 -15.98 16.93 2.27
N ARG A 437 -15.96 17.16 0.95
CA ARG A 437 -15.76 16.10 -0.04
C ARG A 437 -14.41 15.44 0.13
N ARG A 438 -14.40 14.11 -0.03
CA ARG A 438 -13.23 13.23 0.04
C ARG A 438 -13.16 12.39 -1.23
N PRO A 439 -12.80 12.99 -2.38
CA PRO A 439 -12.83 12.26 -3.65
C PRO A 439 -11.89 11.04 -3.66
N LEU A 440 -10.80 11.08 -2.90
CA LEU A 440 -9.81 10.01 -2.83
C LEU A 440 -10.07 8.99 -1.69
N ILE A 441 -11.24 9.00 -1.06
CA ILE A 441 -11.58 8.11 0.08
C ILE A 441 -11.36 6.62 -0.19
N ALA A 442 -11.48 6.24 -1.46
CA ALA A 442 -11.44 4.87 -1.95
C ALA A 442 -10.16 4.54 -2.75
N ASN A 443 -9.12 5.38 -2.67
CA ASN A 443 -7.91 5.26 -3.51
C ASN A 443 -7.20 3.91 -3.33
N MET A 444 -7.02 3.51 -2.07
CA MET A 444 -6.29 2.29 -1.69
C MET A 444 -7.01 1.04 -2.20
N GLN A 445 -8.34 1.05 -2.11
CA GLN A 445 -9.19 -0.01 -2.61
C GLN A 445 -9.14 -0.09 -4.15
N ALA A 446 -9.00 1.04 -4.85
CA ALA A 446 -8.85 1.07 -6.30
C ALA A 446 -7.54 0.37 -6.73
N PHE A 447 -6.42 0.69 -6.08
CA PHE A 447 -5.13 0.03 -6.37
C PHE A 447 -5.18 -1.47 -6.12
N ASP A 448 -5.69 -1.90 -4.96
CA ASP A 448 -5.79 -3.31 -4.63
C ASP A 448 -6.72 -4.05 -5.62
N ALA A 449 -7.90 -3.51 -5.92
CA ALA A 449 -8.83 -4.10 -6.88
C ALA A 449 -8.21 -4.22 -8.27
N CYS A 450 -7.49 -3.19 -8.70
CA CYS A 450 -6.82 -3.17 -9.99
C CYS A 450 -5.68 -4.20 -10.09
N ILE A 451 -4.74 -4.17 -9.15
CA ILE A 451 -3.59 -5.08 -9.13
C ILE A 451 -4.06 -6.53 -9.05
N PHE A 452 -5.04 -6.83 -8.21
CA PHE A 452 -5.61 -8.18 -8.12
C PHE A 452 -6.35 -8.59 -9.39
N SER A 453 -7.02 -7.66 -10.10
CA SER A 453 -7.64 -7.98 -11.38
C SER A 453 -6.63 -8.46 -12.44
N TYR A 454 -5.40 -7.92 -12.38
CA TYR A 454 -4.28 -8.27 -13.26
C TYR A 454 -3.45 -9.48 -12.81
N ARG A 455 -3.74 -10.07 -11.64
CA ARG A 455 -3.06 -11.30 -11.23
C ARG A 455 -3.28 -12.41 -12.26
N GLN A 456 -2.17 -13.05 -12.64
CA GLN A 456 -2.13 -14.09 -13.67
C GLN A 456 -2.47 -13.60 -15.09
N VAL A 457 -2.72 -12.30 -15.27
CA VAL A 457 -3.02 -11.67 -16.55
C VAL A 457 -1.82 -10.86 -17.03
N SER A 458 -1.19 -10.10 -16.15
CA SER A 458 -0.07 -9.22 -16.49
C SER A 458 1.22 -9.64 -15.81
N ASP A 459 2.36 -9.49 -16.48
CA ASP A 459 3.69 -9.67 -15.85
C ASP A 459 3.96 -8.55 -14.85
N TRP A 460 3.66 -7.31 -15.25
CA TRP A 460 3.86 -6.12 -14.45
C TRP A 460 2.63 -5.21 -14.49
N VAL A 461 2.39 -4.52 -13.38
CA VAL A 461 1.36 -3.49 -13.25
C VAL A 461 2.00 -2.20 -12.77
N VAL A 462 1.86 -1.14 -13.55
CA VAL A 462 2.28 0.22 -13.18
C VAL A 462 1.11 0.88 -12.44
N VAL A 463 1.37 1.48 -11.29
CA VAL A 463 0.42 2.37 -10.63
C VAL A 463 0.82 3.81 -10.88
N LEU A 464 -0.06 4.58 -11.50
CA LEU A 464 0.07 6.01 -11.78
C LEU A 464 -1.14 6.68 -11.13
N HIS A 465 -0.98 7.75 -10.35
CA HIS A 465 -2.14 8.26 -9.62
C HIS A 465 -3.10 8.99 -10.57
N ASN A 466 -2.63 9.91 -11.41
CA ASN A 466 -3.52 10.71 -12.24
C ASN A 466 -2.92 11.08 -13.62
N VAL A 467 -3.70 11.75 -14.48
CA VAL A 467 -3.28 12.19 -15.83
C VAL A 467 -2.18 13.26 -15.83
N GLU A 468 -1.81 13.76 -14.64
CA GLU A 468 -0.65 14.64 -14.43
C GLU A 468 0.65 13.88 -14.20
N GLU A 469 0.65 12.54 -14.20
CA GLU A 469 1.83 11.70 -14.00
C GLU A 469 2.19 10.90 -15.23
N TRP A 470 3.44 11.06 -15.67
CA TRP A 470 3.91 10.50 -16.93
C TRP A 470 5.19 9.71 -16.70
N LEU A 471 5.16 8.40 -17.02
CA LEU A 471 6.39 7.61 -17.01
C LEU A 471 7.39 8.21 -17.99
N HIS A 472 8.61 8.45 -17.54
CA HIS A 472 9.63 9.04 -18.38
C HIS A 472 10.97 8.37 -18.14
N SER A 473 11.72 8.17 -19.23
CA SER A 473 13.10 7.72 -19.17
C SER A 473 13.98 8.61 -20.07
N PRO A 474 14.95 9.34 -19.49
CA PRO A 474 15.92 10.14 -20.25
C PRO A 474 16.76 9.29 -21.20
N SER A 475 17.03 8.04 -20.82
CA SER A 475 17.90 7.14 -21.57
C SER A 475 17.26 6.61 -22.85
N LEU A 476 15.98 6.93 -23.11
CA LEU A 476 15.14 6.19 -24.04
C LEU A 476 14.39 7.15 -24.98
N LEU A 477 15.13 7.68 -25.96
CA LEU A 477 14.61 8.53 -27.04
C LEU A 477 13.90 7.68 -28.11
N GLY A 478 12.66 7.27 -27.85
CA GLY A 478 11.72 6.78 -28.88
C GLY A 478 11.74 5.28 -29.22
N SER A 479 12.56 4.48 -28.53
CA SER A 479 12.58 3.01 -28.70
C SER A 479 12.25 2.24 -27.41
N LEU A 480 11.60 2.89 -26.43
CA LEU A 480 11.31 2.24 -25.16
C LEU A 480 10.22 1.16 -25.32
N ASN A 481 10.60 -0.07 -25.03
CA ASN A 481 9.65 -1.10 -24.62
C ASN A 481 9.79 -1.32 -23.11
N LEU A 482 8.86 -0.77 -22.33
CA LEU A 482 8.87 -0.86 -20.87
C LEU A 482 8.92 -2.32 -20.39
N ALA A 483 8.25 -3.24 -21.09
CA ALA A 483 8.30 -4.66 -20.76
C ALA A 483 9.70 -5.26 -20.87
N GLU A 484 10.48 -4.85 -21.87
CA GLU A 484 11.86 -5.34 -22.06
C GLU A 484 12.78 -4.81 -20.97
N LEU A 485 12.61 -3.54 -20.59
CA LEU A 485 13.34 -2.91 -19.49
C LEU A 485 13.05 -3.63 -18.17
N LEU A 486 11.77 -3.82 -17.82
CA LEU A 486 11.34 -4.54 -16.63
C LEU A 486 11.82 -5.99 -16.64
N GLY A 487 11.73 -6.66 -17.80
CA GLY A 487 12.21 -8.03 -17.96
C GLY A 487 13.72 -8.18 -17.75
N ARG A 488 14.52 -7.16 -18.11
CA ARG A 488 15.95 -7.12 -17.81
C ARG A 488 16.20 -6.95 -16.32
N TRP A 489 15.58 -5.96 -15.68
CA TRP A 489 15.74 -5.76 -14.23
C TRP A 489 15.29 -6.96 -13.40
N ALA A 490 14.20 -7.62 -13.81
CA ALA A 490 13.72 -8.83 -13.16
C ALA A 490 14.67 -10.03 -13.34
N ARG A 491 15.50 -10.07 -14.38
CA ARG A 491 16.57 -11.06 -14.51
C ARG A 491 17.78 -10.73 -13.63
N GLU A 492 18.09 -9.45 -13.50
CA GLU A 492 19.18 -8.96 -12.63
C GLU A 492 18.82 -9.15 -11.15
N VAL A 493 17.55 -8.94 -10.78
CA VAL A 493 17.01 -9.15 -9.44
C VAL A 493 15.79 -10.09 -9.51
N PRO A 494 15.98 -11.42 -9.57
CA PRO A 494 14.88 -12.40 -9.70
C PRO A 494 13.85 -12.38 -8.57
N SER A 495 14.19 -11.81 -7.43
CA SER A 495 13.29 -11.64 -6.29
C SER A 495 12.48 -10.33 -6.32
N ALA A 496 12.70 -9.45 -7.31
CA ALA A 496 12.00 -8.18 -7.41
C ALA A 496 10.49 -8.40 -7.54
N ALA A 497 9.73 -7.87 -6.57
CA ALA A 497 8.27 -7.81 -6.62
C ALA A 497 7.75 -6.38 -6.83
N VAL A 498 8.57 -5.38 -6.47
CA VAL A 498 8.25 -3.95 -6.59
C VAL A 498 9.46 -3.24 -7.18
N PHE A 499 9.23 -2.40 -8.18
CA PHE A 499 10.14 -1.33 -8.60
C PHE A 499 9.54 0.00 -8.13
N GLU A 500 10.21 0.70 -7.21
CA GLU A 500 9.81 2.02 -6.74
C GLU A 500 10.44 3.09 -7.64
N LEU A 501 9.61 4.06 -8.05
CA LEU A 501 10.00 5.14 -8.94
C LEU A 501 10.03 6.47 -8.19
N GLY A 502 11.08 7.25 -8.42
CA GLY A 502 11.13 8.65 -8.03
C GLY A 502 10.20 9.51 -8.89
N GLN A 503 9.84 10.66 -8.34
CA GLN A 503 9.04 11.66 -9.02
C GLN A 503 9.86 12.91 -9.32
N GLU A 504 9.76 13.43 -10.54
CA GLU A 504 10.28 14.72 -10.92
C GLU A 504 9.13 15.73 -11.09
N PRO A 505 9.07 16.77 -10.25
CA PRO A 505 8.11 17.85 -10.41
C PRO A 505 8.35 18.63 -11.71
N MET A 506 7.30 18.70 -12.54
CA MET A 506 7.27 19.42 -13.81
C MET A 506 6.35 20.65 -13.71
N GLY A 507 6.74 21.75 -14.32
CA GLY A 507 5.96 23.00 -14.30
C GLY A 507 6.63 24.16 -15.01
N GLY A 508 6.37 25.37 -14.52
CA GLY A 508 6.93 26.62 -15.03
C GLY A 508 6.04 27.32 -16.06
N PRO A 509 6.59 28.31 -16.78
CA PRO A 509 5.85 29.03 -17.82
C PRO A 509 5.34 28.08 -18.89
N ARG A 510 4.06 28.21 -19.25
CA ARG A 510 3.49 27.44 -20.36
C ARG A 510 4.23 27.78 -21.65
N ALA A 511 4.56 26.76 -22.44
CA ALA A 511 5.19 26.98 -23.74
C ALA A 511 4.29 27.84 -24.65
N PRO A 512 4.85 28.69 -25.52
CA PRO A 512 4.08 29.43 -26.49
C PRO A 512 3.50 28.47 -27.52
N ARG A 513 2.18 28.26 -27.49
CA ARG A 513 1.40 27.38 -28.40
C ARG A 513 1.68 25.88 -28.21
N PRO A 514 1.34 25.30 -27.04
CA PRO A 514 1.49 23.86 -26.85
C PRO A 514 0.54 23.11 -27.79
N ARG A 515 1.02 22.00 -28.36
CA ARG A 515 0.22 21.12 -29.25
C ARG A 515 -0.38 19.93 -28.52
N SER A 516 0.17 19.61 -27.36
CA SER A 516 -0.25 18.56 -26.43
C SER A 516 0.13 18.95 -25.00
N LEU A 517 -0.23 18.10 -24.04
CA LEU A 517 0.24 18.27 -22.68
C LEU A 517 1.77 18.22 -22.56
N LEU A 518 2.40 17.34 -23.34
CA LEU A 518 3.83 17.09 -23.30
C LEU A 518 4.65 18.34 -23.55
N SER A 519 4.20 19.19 -24.46
CA SER A 519 4.86 20.46 -24.79
C SER A 519 4.44 21.63 -23.90
N THR A 520 3.49 21.45 -22.98
CA THR A 520 2.95 22.55 -22.17
C THR A 520 3.93 23.00 -21.10
N TRP A 521 4.50 22.07 -20.34
CA TRP A 521 5.44 22.35 -19.24
C TRP A 521 6.70 21.53 -19.41
N LEU A 522 7.73 22.16 -19.96
CA LEU A 522 8.99 21.50 -20.30
C LEU A 522 10.10 21.83 -19.31
N ARG A 523 9.74 22.23 -18.09
CA ARG A 523 10.73 22.51 -17.05
C ARG A 523 10.49 21.63 -15.83
N ARG A 524 11.56 21.01 -15.35
CA ARG A 524 11.61 20.28 -14.09
C ARG A 524 12.27 21.12 -13.00
N LEU A 525 12.06 20.71 -11.77
CA LEU A 525 12.78 21.25 -10.62
C LEU A 525 14.28 20.95 -10.78
N GLY A 526 15.12 21.97 -10.69
CA GLY A 526 16.57 21.82 -10.78
C GLY A 526 17.15 21.56 -9.41
N THR A 527 17.52 20.32 -9.10
CA THR A 527 18.25 19.98 -7.86
C THR A 527 19.63 20.65 -7.82
N GLU A 528 20.25 20.86 -8.99
CA GLU A 528 21.56 21.52 -9.15
C GLU A 528 21.62 22.92 -8.54
N ARG A 529 20.52 23.69 -8.61
CA ARG A 529 20.49 25.07 -8.10
C ARG A 529 20.54 25.13 -6.57
N PHE A 530 20.01 24.11 -5.89
CA PHE A 530 20.10 24.03 -4.44
C PHE A 530 21.51 23.68 -3.98
N LEU A 531 22.26 22.93 -4.79
CA LEU A 531 23.65 22.58 -4.49
C LEU A 531 24.61 23.76 -4.70
N GLU A 532 24.31 24.67 -5.63
CA GLU A 532 25.20 25.80 -5.98
C GLU A 532 24.95 27.10 -5.20
N GLY A 533 23.93 27.17 -4.34
CA GLY A 533 23.66 28.39 -3.56
C GLY A 533 22.48 28.35 -2.59
N GLY A 534 21.79 27.21 -2.45
CA GLY A 534 20.78 27.03 -1.41
C GLY A 534 21.43 26.74 -0.06
N SER A 535 20.68 26.96 1.02
CA SER A 535 21.10 26.40 2.31
C SER A 535 21.10 24.86 2.22
N PRO A 536 22.00 24.16 2.95
CA PRO A 536 22.00 22.69 2.99
C PRO A 536 20.62 22.10 3.34
N ALA A 537 19.84 22.82 4.16
CA ALA A 537 18.45 22.55 4.50
C ALA A 537 17.51 22.46 3.28
N GLU A 538 17.60 23.43 2.37
CA GLU A 538 16.76 23.51 1.17
C GLU A 538 17.18 22.46 0.15
N ALA A 539 18.48 22.22 0.00
CA ALA A 539 19.00 21.13 -0.83
C ALA A 539 18.51 19.77 -0.33
N TRP A 540 18.60 19.55 0.98
CA TRP A 540 18.13 18.31 1.61
C TRP A 540 16.61 18.16 1.50
N ARG A 541 15.81 19.22 1.71
CA ARG A 541 14.36 19.17 1.52
C ARG A 541 13.99 18.89 0.07
N ALA A 542 14.63 19.58 -0.88
CA ALA A 542 14.43 19.33 -2.29
C ALA A 542 14.75 17.87 -2.61
N GLU A 543 15.93 17.37 -2.24
CA GLU A 543 16.33 15.98 -2.42
C GLU A 543 15.32 15.00 -1.78
N MET A 544 14.85 15.26 -0.56
CA MET A 544 13.82 14.45 0.10
C MET A 544 12.48 14.42 -0.64
N HIS A 545 12.09 15.50 -1.32
CA HIS A 545 10.87 15.52 -2.12
C HIS A 545 11.04 14.75 -3.44
N HIS A 546 12.22 14.75 -4.07
CA HIS A 546 12.49 13.98 -5.30
C HIS A 546 12.77 12.50 -5.02
N SER A 547 13.33 12.18 -3.85
CA SER A 547 13.82 10.84 -3.49
C SER A 547 12.78 9.96 -2.82
N LYS A 548 11.54 10.44 -2.66
CA LYS A 548 10.45 9.61 -2.14
C LYS A 548 9.89 8.76 -3.25
N ALA A 549 9.73 7.46 -2.96
CA ALA A 549 8.93 6.56 -3.80
C ALA A 549 7.54 7.17 -3.93
N PHE A 550 7.14 7.43 -5.16
CA PHE A 550 5.85 8.05 -5.44
C PHE A 550 4.96 7.09 -6.22
N ALA A 551 5.50 6.54 -7.29
CA ALA A 551 4.86 5.48 -8.06
C ALA A 551 5.64 4.18 -7.93
N TYR A 552 5.01 3.10 -8.39
CA TYR A 552 5.64 1.80 -8.41
C TYR A 552 5.13 0.94 -9.56
N ILE A 553 5.98 -0.01 -9.94
CA ILE A 553 5.67 -1.09 -10.87
C ILE A 553 5.78 -2.39 -10.11
N VAL A 554 4.73 -3.20 -10.13
CA VAL A 554 4.63 -4.39 -9.30
C VAL A 554 4.37 -5.65 -10.10
N ASP A 555 4.90 -6.77 -9.61
CA ASP A 555 4.45 -8.09 -10.01
C ASP A 555 3.12 -8.38 -9.28
N PRO A 556 1.98 -8.43 -9.98
CA PRO A 556 0.68 -8.55 -9.33
C PRO A 556 0.51 -9.84 -8.52
N LEU A 557 1.23 -10.93 -8.87
CA LEU A 557 1.19 -12.20 -8.11
C LEU A 557 1.92 -12.11 -6.77
N ASN A 558 2.87 -11.21 -6.68
CA ASN A 558 3.86 -11.13 -5.61
C ASN A 558 3.72 -9.90 -4.73
N ILE A 559 2.59 -9.19 -4.84
CA ILE A 559 2.16 -8.15 -3.91
C ILE A 559 0.98 -8.63 -3.08
N LEU A 560 1.03 -8.33 -1.78
CA LEU A 560 -0.12 -8.53 -0.89
C LEU A 560 -1.07 -7.34 -0.96
N GLN A 561 -0.54 -6.14 -0.80
CA GLN A 561 -1.29 -4.89 -0.78
C GLN A 561 -0.50 -3.76 -1.41
N ALA A 562 -1.23 -2.80 -1.96
CA ALA A 562 -0.67 -1.60 -2.53
C ALA A 562 -1.35 -0.35 -1.94
N HIS A 563 -0.55 0.71 -1.84
CA HIS A 563 -0.90 1.99 -1.24
C HIS A 563 -0.42 3.09 -2.18
N GLU A 564 -0.91 4.31 -2.02
CA GLU A 564 -0.52 5.43 -2.90
C GLU A 564 0.99 5.51 -3.19
N ASN A 565 1.83 5.43 -2.16
CA ASN A 565 3.28 5.58 -2.31
C ASN A 565 4.09 4.35 -1.89
N THR A 566 3.42 3.21 -1.62
CA THR A 566 4.13 2.00 -1.18
C THR A 566 3.43 0.74 -1.64
N ALA A 567 4.20 -0.30 -1.94
CA ALA A 567 3.68 -1.64 -2.11
C ALA A 567 4.30 -2.58 -1.07
N GLN A 568 3.53 -3.59 -0.66
CA GLN A 568 3.97 -4.64 0.24
C GLN A 568 4.19 -5.93 -0.56
N PRO A 569 5.46 -6.35 -0.75
CA PRO A 569 5.77 -7.68 -1.25
C PRO A 569 5.14 -8.76 -0.39
N ARG A 570 4.84 -9.88 -1.02
CA ARG A 570 4.22 -11.03 -0.37
C ARG A 570 5.16 -11.78 0.55
N ALA A 571 6.37 -12.02 0.09
CA ALA A 571 7.34 -12.84 0.79
C ALA A 571 8.50 -12.00 1.35
N GLU A 572 9.02 -12.39 2.51
CA GLU A 572 10.22 -11.83 3.13
C GLU A 572 11.44 -11.87 2.19
N GLY A 573 11.49 -12.84 1.27
CA GLY A 573 12.55 -12.97 0.27
C GLY A 573 12.38 -12.09 -0.96
N GLN A 574 11.27 -11.37 -1.09
CA GLN A 574 11.00 -10.53 -2.25
C GLN A 574 11.57 -9.12 -2.07
N ALA A 575 12.23 -8.65 -3.11
CA ALA A 575 12.91 -7.38 -3.13
C ALA A 575 11.98 -6.25 -3.56
N ILE A 576 12.23 -5.10 -2.96
CA ILE A 576 11.76 -3.79 -3.42
C ILE A 576 12.99 -3.10 -3.98
N VAL A 577 12.96 -2.81 -5.27
CA VAL A 577 14.08 -2.24 -6.01
C VAL A 577 13.79 -0.77 -6.26
N TRP A 578 14.66 0.10 -5.76
CA TRP A 578 14.63 1.51 -6.11
C TRP A 578 15.19 1.71 -7.52
N VAL A 579 14.45 2.40 -8.39
CA VAL A 579 14.91 2.71 -9.74
C VAL A 579 15.40 4.16 -9.79
N ALA A 580 16.61 4.35 -10.29
CA ALA A 580 17.20 5.67 -10.45
C ALA A 580 16.42 6.51 -11.48
N SER A 581 16.21 7.80 -11.20
CA SER A 581 15.39 8.71 -12.01
C SER A 581 15.92 8.93 -13.44
N GLU A 582 17.20 8.64 -13.69
CA GLU A 582 17.86 8.67 -15.00
C GLU A 582 17.52 7.46 -15.86
N GLN A 583 17.09 6.37 -15.22
CA GLN A 583 16.67 5.14 -15.89
C GLN A 583 15.16 5.14 -16.12
N LEU A 584 14.37 5.44 -15.10
CA LEU A 584 12.91 5.56 -15.18
C LEU A 584 12.39 6.36 -13.99
N ARG A 585 11.49 7.29 -14.27
CA ARG A 585 10.86 8.17 -13.28
C ARG A 585 9.42 8.48 -13.64
N VAL A 586 8.73 9.18 -12.75
CA VAL A 586 7.45 9.82 -13.02
C VAL A 586 7.64 11.33 -13.13
N ASN A 587 7.35 11.90 -14.29
CA ASN A 587 7.21 13.34 -14.45
C ASN A 587 5.82 13.76 -13.93
N HIS A 588 5.76 14.50 -12.83
CA HIS A 588 4.51 14.97 -12.20
C HIS A 588 4.29 16.45 -12.47
N TYR A 589 3.29 16.76 -13.29
CA TYR A 589 2.99 18.11 -13.74
C TYR A 589 2.25 18.91 -12.67
N LEU A 590 2.97 19.53 -11.72
CA LEU A 590 2.38 20.29 -10.61
C LEU A 590 1.50 21.46 -11.05
N ASP A 591 1.84 22.10 -12.18
CA ASP A 591 1.09 23.24 -12.70
C ASP A 591 -0.16 22.81 -13.49
N PHE A 592 -0.36 21.50 -13.62
CA PHE A 592 -1.55 20.91 -14.19
C PHE A 592 -2.80 21.35 -13.41
N GLY A 593 -3.83 21.75 -14.15
CA GLY A 593 -5.10 22.18 -13.56
C GLY A 593 -5.06 23.50 -12.75
N SER A 594 -3.91 24.18 -12.70
CA SER A 594 -3.70 25.39 -11.92
C SER A 594 -3.52 26.63 -12.80
N ASN A 595 -4.00 27.77 -12.30
CA ASN A 595 -3.76 29.09 -12.88
C ASN A 595 -2.51 29.77 -12.28
N ARG A 596 -1.95 29.18 -11.22
CA ARG A 596 -0.71 29.61 -10.56
C ARG A 596 0.35 28.53 -10.72
N SER A 597 1.61 28.94 -10.84
CA SER A 597 2.70 27.96 -10.87
C SER A 597 2.92 27.45 -9.45
N ARG A 598 2.35 26.28 -9.15
CA ARG A 598 2.68 25.50 -7.95
C ARG A 598 4.16 25.17 -7.93
N CYS A 599 4.79 25.03 -9.10
CA CYS A 599 6.23 24.89 -9.13
C CYS A 599 6.96 26.13 -8.57
N GLN A 600 6.52 27.35 -8.91
CA GLN A 600 7.10 28.55 -8.31
C GLN A 600 6.79 28.67 -6.81
N GLU A 601 5.56 28.40 -6.39
CA GLU A 601 5.09 28.58 -5.01
C GLU A 601 5.64 27.52 -4.05
N LEU A 602 5.61 26.24 -4.44
CA LEU A 602 5.96 25.12 -3.56
C LEU A 602 7.44 24.74 -3.62
N THR A 603 8.11 25.02 -4.74
CA THR A 603 9.46 24.49 -4.98
C THR A 603 10.51 25.56 -5.31
N GLY A 604 10.13 26.84 -5.30
CA GLY A 604 11.04 27.94 -5.67
C GLY A 604 11.32 28.06 -7.18
N GLY A 605 10.76 27.18 -8.01
CA GLY A 605 10.74 27.29 -9.47
C GLY A 605 11.22 26.04 -10.23
N CYS A 606 10.51 25.71 -11.32
CA CYS A 606 10.90 24.68 -12.28
C CYS A 606 11.70 25.33 -13.39
N MET A 607 13.02 25.21 -13.35
CA MET A 607 13.91 25.99 -14.21
C MET A 607 14.65 25.15 -15.24
N VAL A 608 14.89 23.87 -14.94
CA VAL A 608 15.70 22.98 -15.80
C VAL A 608 14.84 22.50 -16.96
N PHE A 609 15.26 22.82 -18.19
CA PHE A 609 14.55 22.36 -19.37
C PHE A 609 14.67 20.83 -19.50
N ASP A 610 13.54 20.16 -19.67
CA ASP A 610 13.44 18.72 -19.94
C ASP A 610 12.47 18.50 -21.09
N GLY A 611 13.03 18.42 -22.29
CA GLY A 611 12.32 18.10 -23.53
C GLY A 611 12.26 16.60 -23.82
N GLY A 612 12.72 15.74 -22.91
CA GLY A 612 12.94 14.32 -23.17
C GLY A 612 11.66 13.56 -23.54
N ILE A 613 10.48 14.10 -23.20
CA ILE A 613 9.18 13.47 -23.51
C ILE A 613 8.64 13.85 -24.91
N LEU A 614 9.20 14.89 -25.54
CA LEU A 614 8.67 15.46 -26.79
C LEU A 614 8.77 14.53 -28.01
N TRP A 615 9.61 13.49 -27.95
CA TRP A 615 9.71 12.52 -29.05
C TRP A 615 8.36 11.86 -29.38
N ALA A 616 7.46 11.75 -28.40
CA ALA A 616 6.17 11.11 -28.54
C ALA A 616 5.06 12.03 -29.08
N GLU A 617 5.26 13.35 -29.09
CA GLU A 617 4.18 14.31 -29.35
C GLU A 617 3.53 14.12 -30.72
N GLU A 618 4.32 14.00 -31.79
CA GLU A 618 3.77 13.81 -33.15
C GLU A 618 2.97 12.51 -33.28
N GLN A 619 3.45 11.43 -32.65
CA GLN A 619 2.79 10.13 -32.71
C GLN A 619 1.44 10.17 -31.99
N ILE A 620 1.41 10.78 -30.81
CA ILE A 620 0.17 10.94 -30.02
C ILE A 620 -0.85 11.78 -30.78
N ILE A 621 -0.44 12.91 -31.36
CA ILE A 621 -1.31 13.76 -32.17
C ILE A 621 -1.86 12.97 -33.37
N SER A 622 -1.01 12.18 -34.03
CA SER A 622 -1.44 11.32 -35.14
C SER A 622 -2.45 10.26 -34.70
N MET A 623 -2.22 9.58 -33.57
CA MET A 623 -3.13 8.58 -33.00
C MET A 623 -4.51 9.18 -32.71
N ARG A 624 -4.54 10.37 -32.10
CA ARG A 624 -5.76 11.12 -31.82
C ARG A 624 -6.52 11.50 -33.09
N GLN A 625 -5.83 12.02 -34.10
CA GLN A 625 -6.45 12.40 -35.38
C GLN A 625 -7.06 11.20 -36.12
N ARG A 626 -6.45 10.01 -36.02
CA ARG A 626 -6.98 8.79 -36.64
C ARG A 626 -8.28 8.32 -36.01
N ARG A 627 -8.49 8.58 -34.71
CA ARG A 627 -9.74 8.21 -34.00
C ARG A 627 -10.89 9.18 -34.23
N LYS A 628 -10.57 10.45 -34.53
CA LYS A 628 -11.58 11.49 -34.84
C LYS A 628 -12.09 11.39 -36.29
N LYS A 629 -11.48 10.54 -37.13
CA LYS A 629 -11.93 10.21 -38.48
C LYS A 629 -12.70 8.91 -38.46
#